data_AF-A0A1W9VXV8-F1
#
_entry.id   AF-A0A1W9VXV8-F1
#
_cell.length_a   1.000
_cell.length_b   1.000
_cell.length_c   1.000
_cell.angle_alpha   90.00
_cell.angle_beta   90.00
_cell.angle_gamma   90.00
#
_symmetry.space_group_name_H-M   'P 1'
#
loop_
_entity.id
_entity.type
_entity.pdbx_description
1 polymer ?
#
loop_
_entity_poly.entity_id
_entity_poly.type
_entity_poly.pdbx_seq_one_letter_code
_entity_poly.pdbx_strand_id
1 'polypeptide(L)'
;MRQGTVVRHAREIAGYIGLHYATRPDLLWSNNYQHQLIREDIRDLTQIKKFDSLEILYSLLPLKVGNPLSLSSLNTDVQVSVDSVKTWLEVFEIHYLIFQISPWTHKIPRAIKKEKKVYIFDYAQINDRGIRFENMVGLELYKAILN
;
A
#
# COMPACT_ATOMS: atom_id res chain seq x y z
N MET A 1 27.62 -11.37 -7.67
CA MET A 1 26.90 -12.56 -7.18
C MET A 1 25.60 -12.27 -6.39
N ARG A 2 24.94 -11.09 -6.52
CA ARG A 2 23.70 -10.73 -5.76
C ARG A 2 22.41 -10.59 -6.59
N GLN A 3 22.42 -10.94 -7.87
CA GLN A 3 21.21 -10.84 -8.71
C GLN A 3 20.34 -12.12 -8.70
N GLY A 4 20.89 -13.27 -8.29
CA GLY A 4 20.17 -14.55 -8.32
C GLY A 4 19.08 -14.71 -7.25
N THR A 5 19.20 -14.03 -6.11
CA THR A 5 18.26 -14.17 -4.98
C THR A 5 16.95 -13.43 -5.22
N VAL A 6 17.00 -12.23 -5.81
CA VAL A 6 15.80 -11.41 -6.10
C VAL A 6 14.95 -12.07 -7.20
N VAL A 7 15.59 -12.61 -8.24
CA VAL A 7 14.89 -13.31 -9.33
C VAL A 7 14.29 -14.65 -8.86
N ARG A 8 14.93 -15.33 -7.90
CA ARG A 8 14.37 -16.53 -7.26
C ARG A 8 13.16 -16.21 -6.38
N HIS A 9 13.24 -15.16 -5.56
CA HIS A 9 12.09 -14.70 -4.77
C HIS A 9 10.94 -14.23 -5.67
N ALA A 10 11.22 -13.50 -6.75
CA ALA A 10 10.20 -13.09 -7.71
C ALA A 10 9.53 -14.30 -8.42
N ARG A 11 10.28 -15.37 -8.71
CA ARG A 11 9.75 -16.63 -9.28
C ARG A 11 8.98 -17.48 -8.27
N GLU A 12 9.42 -17.55 -7.01
CA GLU A 12 8.68 -18.19 -5.92
C GLU A 12 7.39 -17.44 -5.63
N ILE A 13 7.44 -16.10 -5.59
CA ILE A 13 6.26 -15.26 -5.50
C ILE A 13 5.37 -15.57 -6.70
N ALA A 14 5.82 -15.44 -7.95
CA ALA A 14 5.07 -15.74 -9.17
C ALA A 14 4.38 -17.13 -9.17
N GLY A 15 5.07 -18.17 -8.70
CA GLY A 15 4.51 -19.52 -8.58
C GLY A 15 3.47 -19.66 -7.45
N TYR A 16 3.69 -18.97 -6.33
CA TYR A 16 2.75 -18.89 -5.21
C TYR A 16 1.49 -18.12 -5.59
N ILE A 17 1.62 -17.01 -6.32
CA ILE A 17 0.47 -16.25 -6.81
C ILE A 17 -0.35 -17.11 -7.79
N GLY A 18 0.31 -17.80 -8.74
CA GLY A 18 -0.32 -18.70 -9.72
C GLY A 18 -1.31 -19.72 -9.14
N LEU A 19 -0.94 -20.38 -8.03
CA LEU A 19 -1.78 -21.37 -7.35
C LEU A 19 -2.85 -20.72 -6.44
N HIS A 20 -2.58 -19.55 -5.89
CA HIS A 20 -3.52 -18.82 -5.04
C HIS A 20 -4.73 -18.27 -5.83
N TYR A 21 -4.52 -17.85 -7.09
CA TYR A 21 -5.58 -17.28 -7.94
C TYR A 21 -6.74 -18.24 -8.26
N ALA A 22 -6.49 -19.56 -8.28
CA ALA A 22 -7.53 -20.56 -8.51
C ALA A 22 -8.51 -20.70 -7.31
N THR A 23 -8.10 -20.25 -6.12
CA THR A 23 -8.87 -20.42 -4.87
C THR A 23 -9.44 -19.11 -4.33
N ARG A 24 -8.94 -17.96 -4.79
CA ARG A 24 -9.35 -16.61 -4.35
C ARG A 24 -9.62 -15.70 -5.55
N PRO A 25 -10.78 -15.82 -6.21
CA PRO A 25 -11.14 -14.98 -7.34
C PRO A 25 -11.17 -13.49 -6.96
N ASP A 26 -11.51 -13.17 -5.71
CA ASP A 26 -11.49 -11.81 -5.16
C ASP A 26 -10.11 -11.14 -5.25
N LEU A 27 -9.02 -11.89 -5.03
CA LEU A 27 -7.65 -11.37 -5.18
C LEU A 27 -7.28 -11.11 -6.64
N LEU A 28 -7.75 -11.95 -7.57
CA LEU A 28 -7.49 -11.75 -8.99
C LEU A 28 -8.18 -10.48 -9.50
N TRP A 29 -9.46 -10.29 -9.13
CA TRP A 29 -10.20 -9.08 -9.47
C TRP A 29 -9.56 -7.84 -8.85
N SER A 30 -9.18 -7.92 -7.57
CA SER A 30 -8.48 -6.86 -6.86
C SER A 30 -7.19 -6.45 -7.57
N ASN A 31 -6.31 -7.42 -7.89
CA ASN A 31 -5.05 -7.15 -8.59
C ASN A 31 -5.27 -6.50 -9.96
N ASN A 32 -6.22 -7.00 -10.74
CA ASN A 32 -6.51 -6.45 -12.06
C ASN A 32 -7.06 -5.02 -11.95
N TYR A 33 -7.99 -4.79 -11.02
CA TYR A 33 -8.55 -3.48 -10.77
C TYR A 33 -7.47 -2.48 -10.31
N GLN A 34 -6.59 -2.89 -9.40
CA GLN A 34 -5.47 -2.07 -8.94
C GLN A 34 -4.50 -1.74 -10.06
N HIS A 35 -4.14 -2.74 -10.87
CA HIS A 35 -3.25 -2.54 -12.02
C HIS A 35 -3.84 -1.54 -13.00
N GLN A 36 -5.13 -1.67 -13.30
CA GLN A 36 -5.86 -0.76 -14.18
C GLN A 36 -5.94 0.66 -13.60
N LEU A 37 -6.39 0.81 -12.34
CA LEU A 37 -6.51 2.10 -11.67
C LEU A 37 -5.16 2.83 -11.59
N ILE A 38 -4.10 2.10 -11.25
CA ILE A 38 -2.77 2.69 -11.13
C ILE A 38 -2.22 3.07 -12.52
N ARG A 39 -2.40 2.23 -13.54
CA ARG A 39 -1.86 2.48 -14.90
C ARG A 39 -2.62 3.46 -15.74
N GLU A 40 -3.94 3.43 -15.68
CA GLU A 40 -4.80 4.22 -16.55
C GLU A 40 -5.10 5.54 -15.84
N ASP A 41 -5.64 5.50 -14.62
CA ASP A 41 -6.11 6.72 -13.96
C ASP A 41 -4.96 7.51 -13.31
N ILE A 42 -4.11 6.86 -12.50
CA ILE A 42 -3.07 7.61 -11.77
C ILE A 42 -1.96 8.09 -12.72
N ARG A 43 -1.49 7.25 -13.64
CA ARG A 43 -0.39 7.60 -14.56
C ARG A 43 -0.74 8.82 -15.41
N ASP A 44 -1.94 8.85 -15.98
CA ASP A 44 -2.36 9.88 -16.92
C ASP A 44 -2.58 11.23 -16.22
N LEU A 45 -3.00 11.20 -14.96
CA LEU A 45 -3.28 12.40 -14.17
C LEU A 45 -2.03 13.05 -13.53
N THR A 46 -0.93 12.30 -13.35
CA THR A 46 0.17 12.74 -12.47
C THR A 46 1.54 12.90 -13.14
N GLN A 47 1.69 12.61 -14.44
CA GLN A 47 2.96 12.67 -15.19
C GLN A 47 4.16 12.01 -14.45
N ILE A 48 3.91 10.93 -13.72
CA ILE A 48 4.92 10.31 -12.86
C ILE A 48 6.01 9.64 -13.71
N LYS A 49 7.23 10.17 -13.60
CA LYS A 49 8.41 9.69 -14.35
C LYS A 49 8.88 8.29 -13.95
N LYS A 50 8.61 7.86 -12.71
CA LYS A 50 9.03 6.57 -12.14
C LYS A 50 7.83 5.71 -11.79
N PHE A 51 7.07 5.35 -12.81
CA PHE A 51 5.81 4.63 -12.64
C PHE A 51 5.97 3.22 -12.04
N ASP A 52 7.00 2.46 -12.47
CA ASP A 52 7.26 1.12 -11.92
C ASP A 52 7.54 1.16 -10.41
N SER A 53 8.25 2.19 -9.95
CA SER A 53 8.50 2.43 -8.53
C SER A 53 7.20 2.70 -7.75
N LEU A 54 6.21 3.36 -8.36
CA LEU A 54 4.93 3.62 -7.74
C LEU A 54 4.09 2.34 -7.60
N GLU A 55 4.07 1.48 -8.62
CA GLU A 55 3.44 0.15 -8.54
C GLU A 55 4.09 -0.68 -7.42
N ILE A 56 5.43 -0.69 -7.35
CA ILE A 56 6.16 -1.38 -6.28
C ILE A 56 5.79 -0.79 -4.92
N LEU A 57 5.77 0.54 -4.76
CA LEU A 57 5.40 1.17 -3.50
C LEU A 57 4.03 0.69 -3.02
N TYR A 58 3.03 0.69 -3.91
CA TYR A 58 1.69 0.25 -3.57
C TYR A 58 1.65 -1.22 -3.17
N SER A 59 2.35 -2.10 -3.90
CA SER A 59 2.43 -3.54 -3.60
C SER A 59 3.04 -3.87 -2.23
N LEU A 60 3.83 -2.96 -1.66
CA LEU A 60 4.44 -3.13 -0.33
C LEU A 60 3.50 -2.73 0.81
N LEU A 61 2.49 -1.88 0.55
CA LEU A 61 1.61 -1.33 1.60
C LEU A 61 0.81 -2.40 2.35
N PRO A 62 0.27 -3.47 1.72
CA PRO A 62 -0.46 -4.52 2.44
C PRO A 62 0.38 -5.18 3.56
N LEU A 63 1.71 -5.20 3.41
CA LEU A 63 2.65 -5.75 4.38
C LEU A 63 2.95 -4.79 5.54
N LYS A 64 2.58 -3.50 5.41
CA LYS A 64 2.83 -2.44 6.39
C LYS A 64 1.56 -1.99 7.12
N VAL A 65 0.40 -2.56 6.79
CA VAL A 65 -0.88 -2.22 7.42
C VAL A 65 -0.82 -2.37 8.93
N GLY A 66 -1.41 -1.41 9.66
CA GLY A 66 -1.48 -1.42 11.13
C GLY A 66 -0.17 -1.01 11.82
N ASN A 67 0.95 -0.87 11.10
CA ASN A 67 2.23 -0.44 11.64
C ASN A 67 2.51 1.05 11.35
N PRO A 68 3.30 1.74 12.21
CA PRO A 68 3.81 3.07 11.90
C PRO A 68 4.58 3.07 10.57
N LEU A 69 4.19 3.97 9.66
CA LEU A 69 4.74 4.02 8.31
C LEU A 69 6.01 4.89 8.26
N SER A 70 7.16 4.24 8.21
CA SER A 70 8.44 4.93 8.06
C SER A 70 8.72 5.30 6.61
N LEU A 71 8.66 6.59 6.30
CA LEU A 71 8.92 7.11 4.95
C LEU A 71 10.37 6.83 4.49
N SER A 72 11.32 6.80 5.42
CA SER A 72 12.72 6.44 5.16
C SER A 72 12.94 4.95 4.88
N SER A 73 12.05 4.07 5.36
CA SER A 73 12.08 2.66 4.95
C SER A 73 11.59 2.55 3.50
N LEU A 74 10.42 3.14 3.22
CA LEU A 74 9.77 3.05 1.91
C LEU A 74 10.62 3.64 0.79
N ASN A 75 11.28 4.79 1.03
CA ASN A 75 12.09 5.42 0.00
C ASN A 75 13.32 4.56 -0.37
N THR A 76 13.87 3.82 0.60
CA THR A 76 14.99 2.90 0.42
C THR A 76 14.53 1.65 -0.34
N ASP A 77 13.39 1.09 0.03
CA ASP A 77 12.80 -0.10 -0.60
C ASP A 77 12.49 0.16 -2.10
N VAL A 78 12.06 1.38 -2.43
CA VAL A 78 11.58 1.76 -3.78
C VAL A 78 12.60 2.59 -4.58
N GLN A 79 13.70 3.01 -3.95
CA GLN A 79 14.80 3.82 -4.54
C GLN A 79 14.35 5.17 -5.13
N VAL A 80 13.56 5.90 -4.35
CA VAL A 80 13.08 7.24 -4.68
C VAL A 80 13.35 8.22 -3.54
N SER A 81 13.15 9.53 -3.76
CA SER A 81 13.27 10.50 -2.67
C SER A 81 12.12 10.32 -1.68
N VAL A 82 12.35 10.70 -0.42
CA VAL A 82 11.32 10.69 0.62
C VAL A 82 10.11 11.56 0.22
N ASP A 83 10.36 12.66 -0.47
CA ASP A 83 9.28 13.55 -0.94
C ASP A 83 8.45 12.89 -2.05
N SER A 84 9.05 12.12 -2.96
CA SER A 84 8.28 11.33 -3.93
C SER A 84 7.39 10.30 -3.25
N VAL A 85 7.87 9.62 -2.19
CA VAL A 85 7.04 8.68 -1.43
C VAL A 85 5.85 9.39 -0.79
N LYS A 86 6.06 10.57 -0.18
CA LYS A 86 4.96 11.36 0.40
C LYS A 86 3.91 11.72 -0.63
N THR A 87 4.33 12.29 -1.77
CA THR A 87 3.42 12.66 -2.86
C THR A 87 2.65 11.44 -3.38
N TRP A 88 3.28 10.28 -3.51
CA TRP A 88 2.59 9.08 -3.97
C TRP A 88 1.60 8.53 -2.94
N LEU A 89 1.93 8.59 -1.65
CA LEU A 89 0.97 8.25 -0.59
C LEU A 89 -0.25 9.19 -0.60
N GLU A 90 -0.06 10.49 -0.83
CA GLU A 90 -1.17 11.44 -0.98
C GLU A 90 -2.03 11.13 -2.21
N VAL A 91 -1.40 10.79 -3.34
CA VAL A 91 -2.10 10.34 -4.55
C VAL A 91 -2.93 9.09 -4.25
N PHE A 92 -2.35 8.09 -3.59
CA PHE A 92 -3.11 6.89 -3.21
C PHE A 92 -4.28 7.20 -2.27
N GLU A 93 -4.13 8.14 -1.35
CA GLU A 93 -5.19 8.54 -0.42
C GLU A 93 -6.36 9.22 -1.15
N ILE A 94 -6.08 10.12 -2.10
CA ILE A 94 -7.11 10.78 -2.93
C ILE A 94 -7.85 9.79 -3.84
N HIS A 95 -7.17 8.74 -4.32
CA HIS A 95 -7.76 7.70 -5.16
C HIS A 95 -8.42 6.57 -4.35
N TYR A 96 -8.63 6.75 -3.04
CA TYR A 96 -9.22 5.75 -2.15
C TYR A 96 -8.53 4.38 -2.22
N LEU A 97 -7.22 4.38 -2.48
CA LEU A 97 -6.41 3.17 -2.42
C LEU A 97 -5.97 2.89 -0.99
N ILE A 98 -5.64 3.95 -0.23
CA ILE A 98 -5.24 3.87 1.17
C ILE A 98 -5.91 4.98 1.99
N PHE A 99 -5.89 4.84 3.31
CA PHE A 99 -6.17 5.93 4.24
C PHE A 99 -5.16 5.89 5.39
N GLN A 100 -4.86 7.06 5.96
CA GLN A 100 -3.88 7.16 7.04
C GLN A 100 -4.52 7.60 8.36
N ILE A 101 -4.16 6.91 9.45
CA ILE A 101 -4.59 7.29 10.79
C ILE A 101 -3.40 7.87 11.56
N SER A 102 -3.54 9.13 11.98
CA SER A 102 -2.54 9.78 12.82
C SER A 102 -2.59 9.26 14.25
N PRO A 103 -1.44 9.07 14.92
CA PRO A 103 -1.43 8.62 16.30
C PRO A 103 -2.03 9.68 17.22
N TRP A 104 -2.88 9.25 18.14
CA TRP A 104 -3.45 10.14 19.15
C TRP A 104 -2.39 10.55 20.17
N THR A 105 -2.29 11.86 20.42
CA THR A 105 -1.45 12.42 21.48
C THR A 105 -2.04 13.75 21.95
N HIS A 106 -2.02 13.97 23.26
CA HIS A 106 -2.51 15.21 23.88
C HIS A 106 -1.80 16.48 23.38
N LYS A 107 -0.59 16.33 22.81
CA LYS A 107 0.16 17.42 22.19
C LYS A 107 0.03 17.34 20.66
N ILE A 108 -0.87 18.15 20.09
CA ILE A 108 -1.17 18.20 18.64
C ILE A 108 0.11 18.34 17.77
N PRO A 109 1.09 19.21 18.10
CA PRO A 109 2.32 19.31 17.30
C PRO A 109 3.16 18.03 17.27
N ARG A 110 3.03 17.17 18.29
CA ARG A 110 3.69 15.86 18.31
C ARG A 110 2.93 14.84 17.46
N ALA A 111 1.61 14.96 17.31
CA ALA A 111 0.82 14.09 16.45
C ALA A 111 1.26 14.25 14.99
N ILE A 112 1.42 15.51 14.55
CA ILE A 112 1.81 15.87 13.17
C ILE A 112 3.18 15.29 12.79
N LYS A 113 4.11 15.22 13.76
CA LYS A 113 5.48 14.73 13.52
C LYS A 113 5.62 13.22 13.60
N LYS A 114 4.64 12.51 14.18
CA LYS A 114 4.73 11.07 14.35
C LYS A 114 4.30 10.35 13.07
N GLU A 115 4.90 9.18 12.85
CA GLU A 115 4.53 8.30 11.75
C GLU A 115 3.06 7.88 11.88
N LYS A 116 2.31 8.07 10.79
CA LYS A 116 0.92 7.65 10.69
C LYS A 116 0.87 6.15 10.40
N LYS A 117 -0.19 5.47 10.83
CA LYS A 117 -0.48 4.11 10.38
C LYS A 117 -1.19 4.16 9.04
N VAL A 118 -0.85 3.25 8.15
CA VAL A 118 -1.53 3.09 6.86
C VAL A 118 -2.51 1.92 6.92
N TYR A 119 -3.63 2.10 6.23
CA TYR A 119 -4.65 1.08 6.00
C TYR A 119 -5.11 1.16 4.54
N ILE A 120 -5.72 0.09 4.05
CA ILE A 120 -6.06 -0.08 2.63
C ILE A 120 -7.57 -0.29 2.50
N PHE A 121 -8.19 0.30 1.49
CA PHE A 121 -9.62 0.09 1.21
C PHE A 121 -9.89 -1.33 0.73
N ASP A 122 -9.05 -1.83 -0.16
CA ASP A 122 -9.07 -3.21 -0.62
C ASP A 122 -8.32 -4.14 0.34
N TYR A 123 -9.02 -4.59 1.37
CA TYR A 123 -8.48 -5.50 2.37
C TYR A 123 -8.34 -6.95 1.88
N ALA A 124 -8.78 -7.29 0.67
CA ALA A 124 -8.59 -8.63 0.11
C ALA A 124 -7.10 -8.96 -0.02
N GLN A 125 -6.29 -7.94 -0.36
CA GLN A 125 -4.82 -7.98 -0.48
C GLN A 125 -4.08 -8.37 0.80
N ILE A 126 -4.73 -8.29 1.96
CA ILE A 126 -4.10 -8.61 3.24
C ILE A 126 -4.26 -10.09 3.52
N ASN A 127 -3.16 -10.82 3.44
CA ASN A 127 -3.15 -12.28 3.64
C ASN A 127 -3.37 -12.66 5.11
N ASP A 128 -2.69 -11.96 6.04
CA ASP A 128 -2.81 -12.23 7.47
C ASP A 128 -4.21 -11.89 7.99
N ARG A 129 -4.83 -12.84 8.70
CA ARG A 129 -6.21 -12.69 9.18
C ARG A 129 -6.35 -11.63 10.27
N GLY A 130 -5.36 -11.51 11.16
CA GLY A 130 -5.38 -10.54 12.26
C GLY A 130 -5.23 -9.12 11.73
N ILE A 131 -4.24 -8.89 10.88
CA ILE A 131 -4.00 -7.59 10.24
C ILE A 131 -5.20 -7.20 9.37
N ARG A 132 -5.77 -8.15 8.62
CA ARG A 132 -6.96 -7.88 7.80
C ARG A 132 -8.15 -7.48 8.66
N PHE A 133 -8.37 -8.16 9.78
CA PHE A 133 -9.43 -7.81 10.72
C PHE A 133 -9.24 -6.40 11.30
N GLU A 134 -8.03 -6.06 11.75
CA GLU A 134 -7.70 -4.70 12.21
C GLU A 134 -7.99 -3.66 11.12
N ASN A 135 -7.58 -3.93 9.87
CA ASN A 135 -7.84 -3.04 8.74
C ASN A 135 -9.33 -2.86 8.47
N MET A 136 -10.12 -3.94 8.51
CA MET A 136 -11.57 -3.88 8.33
C MET A 136 -12.22 -3.01 9.41
N VAL A 137 -11.84 -3.18 10.68
CA VAL A 137 -12.32 -2.32 11.77
C VAL A 137 -11.91 -0.87 11.55
N GLY A 138 -10.65 -0.63 11.17
CA GLY A 138 -10.15 0.69 10.83
C GLY A 138 -10.94 1.36 9.70
N LEU A 139 -11.30 0.60 8.67
CA LEU A 139 -12.09 1.08 7.53
C LEU A 139 -13.51 1.45 7.94
N GLU A 140 -14.18 0.62 8.74
CA GLU A 140 -15.53 0.92 9.22
C GLU A 140 -15.56 2.15 10.14
N LEU A 141 -14.57 2.30 11.01
CA LEU A 141 -14.42 3.52 11.83
C LEU A 141 -14.14 4.75 10.98
N TYR A 142 -13.31 4.62 9.94
CA TYR A 142 -13.02 5.71 9.02
C TYR A 142 -14.28 6.17 8.26
N LYS A 143 -15.08 5.22 7.76
CA LYS A 143 -16.38 5.51 7.11
C LYS A 143 -17.35 6.21 8.07
N ALA A 144 -17.42 5.78 9.33
CA ALA A 144 -18.32 6.35 10.33
C ALA A 144 -18.03 7.84 10.64
N ILE A 145 -16.83 8.34 10.32
CA ILE A 145 -16.45 9.75 10.50
C ILE A 145 -16.68 10.56 9.20
N LEU A 146 -16.67 9.90 8.04
CA LEU A 146 -16.90 10.54 6.75
C LEU A 146 -18.39 10.76 6.42
N ASN A 147 -19.28 9.96 7.02
CA ASN A 147 -20.74 10.11 6.95
C ASN A 147 -21.27 11.10 8.01
#